data_AF-A0A1G0D316-F1
#
_entry.id   AF-A0A1G0D316-F1
#
_cell.length_a   1.000
_cell.length_b   1.000
_cell.length_c   1.000
_cell.angle_alpha   90.00
_cell.angle_beta   90.00
_cell.angle_gamma   90.00
#
_symmetry.space_group_name_H-M   'P 1'
#
loop_
_entity.id
_entity.type
_entity.pdbx_description
1 polymer ?
#
loop_
_entity_poly.entity_id
_entity_poly.type
_entity_poly.pdbx_seq_one_letter_code
_entity_poly.pdbx_strand_id
1 'polypeptide(L)'
;MAGNTAKTQAKSHKALSFEAALAELEQVVADMEAGQLPLEESLAAYKRGAELLQHCRGRLEDAQQQVRMLEEGTLKNFADNLAGNLSGAGDTVKREDA
;
A
#
# COMPACT_ATOMS: atom_id res chain seq x y z
N MET A 1 36.06 -30.86 -4.55
CA MET A 1 34.59 -30.98 -4.67
C MET A 1 34.00 -30.65 -3.31
N ALA A 2 33.94 -29.37 -2.93
CA ALA A 2 32.85 -28.42 -3.23
C ALA A 2 31.56 -28.76 -2.46
N GLY A 3 31.13 -27.87 -1.55
CA GLY A 3 29.75 -27.84 -1.09
C GLY A 3 29.46 -27.44 0.35
N ASN A 4 30.08 -26.37 0.87
CA ASN A 4 29.55 -25.66 2.04
C ASN A 4 28.14 -25.12 1.70
N THR A 5 27.10 -25.60 2.40
CA THR A 5 25.78 -24.96 2.38
C THR A 5 25.31 -24.72 3.82
N ALA A 6 26.09 -23.90 4.53
CA ALA A 6 25.50 -22.97 5.49
C ALA A 6 24.52 -22.07 4.72
N LYS A 7 23.26 -22.51 4.60
CA LYS A 7 22.16 -21.74 4.06
C LYS A 7 21.83 -20.62 5.05
N THR A 8 22.55 -19.52 4.87
CA THR A 8 22.07 -18.14 4.90
C THR A 8 20.91 -17.88 5.85
N GLN A 9 21.25 -17.34 7.03
CA GLN A 9 20.36 -16.51 7.83
C GLN A 9 19.84 -15.35 6.98
N ALA A 10 18.68 -15.52 6.36
CA ALA A 10 17.85 -14.41 5.94
C ALA A 10 17.15 -13.87 7.20
N LYS A 11 17.87 -13.05 7.99
CA LYS A 11 17.19 -12.06 8.83
C LYS A 11 16.51 -11.07 7.88
N SER A 12 15.36 -11.49 7.35
CA SER A 12 14.37 -10.58 6.80
C SER A 12 14.07 -9.61 7.93
N HIS A 13 14.59 -8.39 7.82
CA HIS A 13 14.00 -7.25 8.50
C HIS A 13 12.55 -7.23 8.00
N LYS A 14 11.64 -7.91 8.72
CA LYS A 14 10.22 -7.82 8.42
C LYS A 14 9.89 -6.34 8.53
N ALA A 15 9.61 -5.70 7.39
CA ALA A 15 9.10 -4.35 7.39
C ALA A 15 7.91 -4.32 8.35
N LEU A 16 7.92 -3.40 9.32
CA LEU A 16 6.84 -3.31 10.28
C LEU A 16 5.51 -3.15 9.52
N SER A 17 4.46 -3.82 9.98
CA SER A 17 3.11 -3.51 9.52
C SER A 17 2.74 -2.08 9.90
N PHE A 18 1.80 -1.48 9.16
CA PHE A 18 1.30 -0.13 9.47
C PHE A 18 0.85 -0.02 10.93
N GLU A 19 0.00 -0.94 11.40
CA GLU A 19 -0.51 -0.94 12.79
C GLU A 19 0.61 -1.00 13.83
N ALA A 20 1.62 -1.85 13.61
CA ALA A 20 2.77 -1.97 14.52
C ALA A 20 3.62 -0.69 14.53
N ALA A 21 3.84 -0.07 13.37
CA ALA A 21 4.58 1.19 13.30
C ALA A 21 3.81 2.35 13.92
N LEU A 22 2.48 2.38 13.78
CA LEU A 22 1.62 3.36 14.40
C LEU A 22 1.61 3.22 15.93
N ALA A 23 1.44 1.99 16.44
CA ALA A 23 1.47 1.73 17.88
C ALA A 23 2.83 2.10 18.50
N GLU A 24 3.93 1.82 17.81
CA GLU A 24 5.26 2.25 18.27
C GLU A 24 5.40 3.77 18.25
N LEU A 25 4.86 4.45 17.23
CA LEU A 25 4.89 5.91 17.15
C LEU A 25 4.10 6.56 18.29
N GLU A 26 2.93 6.03 18.61
CA GLU A 26 2.11 6.47 19.75
C GLU A 26 2.88 6.35 21.07
N GLN A 27 3.59 5.23 21.26
CA GLN A 27 4.41 5.05 22.46
C GLN A 27 5.56 6.06 22.52
N VAL A 28 6.28 6.26 21.41
CA VAL A 28 7.36 7.25 21.34
C VAL A 28 6.86 8.66 21.67
N VAL A 29 5.68 9.04 21.14
CA VAL A 29 5.07 10.34 21.45
C VAL A 29 4.70 10.43 22.93
N ALA A 30 4.08 9.39 23.50
CA ALA A 30 3.72 9.35 24.92
C ALA A 30 4.94 9.51 25.83
N ASP A 31 6.06 8.86 25.49
CA ASP A 31 7.31 8.96 26.25
C ASP A 31 7.90 10.39 26.16
N MET A 32 7.81 11.03 24.99
CA MET A 32 8.22 12.43 24.79
C MET A 32 7.34 13.41 25.57
N GLU A 33 6.02 13.19 25.59
CA GLU A 33 5.06 14.04 26.30
C GLU A 33 5.16 13.91 27.83
N ALA A 34 5.60 12.75 28.33
CA ALA A 34 5.86 12.55 29.75
C ALA A 34 6.94 13.50 30.30
N GLY A 35 7.84 13.98 29.42
CA GLY A 35 8.83 15.03 29.76
C GLY A 35 9.96 14.58 30.70
N GLN A 36 10.15 13.27 30.87
CA GLN A 36 11.14 12.68 31.78
C GLN A 36 12.41 12.19 31.06
N LEU A 37 12.43 12.26 29.72
CA LEU A 37 13.54 11.79 28.90
C LEU A 37 14.74 12.75 29.01
N PRO A 38 15.96 12.24 29.27
CA PRO A 38 17.20 12.97 29.03
C PRO A 38 17.31 13.49 27.58
N LEU A 39 18.19 14.45 27.35
CA LEU A 39 18.35 15.09 26.02
C LEU A 39 18.71 14.06 24.93
N GLU A 40 19.71 13.21 25.17
CA GLU A 40 20.11 12.16 24.23
C GLU A 40 18.96 11.21 23.90
N GLU A 41 18.17 10.81 24.90
CA GLU A 41 17.00 9.93 24.70
C GLU A 41 15.88 10.65 23.93
N SER A 42 15.67 11.94 24.21
CA SER A 42 14.71 12.77 23.47
C SER A 42 15.07 12.89 21.99
N LEU A 43 16.36 13.05 21.68
CA LEU A 43 16.86 13.08 20.29
C LEU A 43 16.69 11.72 19.60
N ALA A 44 16.95 10.63 20.31
CA ALA A 44 16.74 9.28 19.80
C ALA A 44 15.25 9.00 19.54
N ALA A 45 14.38 9.36 20.48
CA ALA A 45 12.92 9.26 20.36
C ALA A 45 12.41 10.06 19.16
N TYR A 46 12.85 11.31 19.00
CA TYR A 46 12.49 12.13 17.83
C TYR A 46 12.89 11.48 16.51
N LYS A 47 14.14 11.00 16.41
CA LYS A 47 14.62 10.33 15.20
C LYS A 47 13.78 9.09 14.89
N ARG A 48 13.50 8.27 15.90
CA ARG A 48 12.67 7.07 15.76
C ARG A 48 11.25 7.43 15.31
N GLY A 49 10.63 8.43 15.94
CA GLY A 49 9.31 8.93 15.57
C GLY A 49 9.26 9.43 14.13
N ALA A 50 10.30 10.13 13.66
CA ALA A 50 10.40 10.58 12.27
C ALA A 50 10.48 9.39 11.28
N GLU A 51 11.27 8.36 11.59
CA GLU A 51 11.35 7.14 10.78
C GLU A 51 10.01 6.41 10.71
N LEU A 52 9.32 6.27 11.85
CA LEU A 52 8.00 5.63 11.92
C LEU A 52 6.94 6.42 11.14
N LEU A 53 6.95 7.75 11.24
CA LEU A 53 6.04 8.62 10.50
C LEU A 53 6.24 8.49 8.98
N GLN A 54 7.49 8.45 8.51
CA GLN A 54 7.79 8.23 7.10
C GLN A 54 7.30 6.86 6.62
N HIS A 55 7.51 5.82 7.43
CA HIS A 55 7.02 4.48 7.12
C HIS A 55 5.49 4.44 7.01
N CYS A 56 4.77 5.01 7.98
CA CYS A 56 3.31 5.08 7.96
C CYS A 56 2.78 5.81 6.72
N ARG A 57 3.40 6.93 6.34
CA ARG A 57 3.02 7.69 5.13
C ARG A 57 3.23 6.86 3.86
N GLY A 58 4.39 6.24 3.70
CA GLY A 58 4.67 5.39 2.54
C GLY A 58 3.66 4.24 2.41
N ARG A 59 3.29 3.60 3.53
CA ARG A 59 2.27 2.55 3.56
C ARG A 59 0.88 3.04 3.11
N LEU A 60 0.51 4.27 3.47
CA LEU A 60 -0.75 4.87 3.04
C LEU A 60 -0.72 5.26 1.55
N GLU A 61 0.40 5.81 1.08
CA GLU A 61 0.59 6.15 -0.34
C GLU A 61 0.50 4.91 -1.23
N ASP A 62 1.15 3.81 -0.82
CA ASP A 62 1.07 2.53 -1.51
C ASP A 62 -0.37 2.01 -1.58
N ALA A 63 -1.10 2.08 -0.47
CA ALA A 63 -2.50 1.66 -0.40
C ALA A 63 -3.39 2.52 -1.31
N GLN A 64 -3.22 3.84 -1.28
CA GLN A 64 -3.94 4.76 -2.16
C GLN A 64 -3.65 4.48 -3.64
N GLN A 65 -2.40 4.19 -3.98
CA GLN A 65 -2.02 3.86 -5.35
C GLN A 65 -2.67 2.56 -5.82
N GLN A 66 -2.74 1.54 -4.96
CA GLN A 66 -3.44 0.29 -5.28
C GLN A 66 -4.93 0.51 -5.52
N VAL A 67 -5.59 1.33 -4.69
CA VAL A 67 -7.01 1.70 -4.88
C VAL A 67 -7.21 2.39 -6.22
N ARG A 68 -6.37 3.37 -6.57
CA ARG A 68 -6.45 4.07 -7.87
C ARG A 68 -6.35 3.10 -9.05
N MET A 69 -5.40 2.16 -9.01
CA MET A 69 -5.25 1.17 -10.09
C MET A 69 -6.48 0.27 -10.24
N LEU A 70 -7.12 -0.12 -9.12
CA LEU A 70 -8.33 -0.93 -9.13
C LEU A 70 -9.53 -0.15 -9.70
N GLU A 71 -9.65 1.14 -9.35
CA GLU A 71 -10.68 2.03 -9.89
C GLU A 71 -10.49 2.25 -11.40
N GLU A 72 -9.27 2.56 -11.85
CA GLU A 72 -8.94 2.72 -13.27
C GLU A 72 -9.22 1.44 -14.07
N GLY A 73 -8.81 0.27 -13.56
CA GLY A 73 -9.10 -1.01 -14.18
C GLY A 73 -10.60 -1.30 -14.25
N THR A 74 -11.34 -0.97 -13.19
CA THR A 74 -12.80 -1.10 -13.14
C THR A 74 -13.47 -0.20 -14.18
N LEU A 75 -13.08 1.08 -14.24
CA LEU A 75 -13.60 2.04 -15.23
C LEU A 75 -13.32 1.59 -16.67
N LYS A 76 -12.11 1.06 -16.94
CA LYS A 76 -11.76 0.52 -18.25
C LYS A 76 -12.65 -0.66 -18.64
N ASN A 77 -12.88 -1.59 -17.72
CA ASN A 77 -13.77 -2.73 -17.96
C ASN A 77 -15.21 -2.30 -18.29
N PHE A 78 -15.73 -1.27 -17.63
CA PHE A 78 -17.05 -0.70 -17.94
C PHE A 78 -17.09 -0.03 -19.32
N ALA A 79 -16.06 0.75 -19.67
CA ALA A 79 -15.96 1.38 -20.97
C ALA A 79 -15.86 0.35 -22.11
N ASP A 80 -15.06 -0.70 -21.93
CA ASP A 80 -14.92 -1.80 -22.89
C ASP A 80 -16.24 -2.58 -23.07
N ASN A 81 -16.98 -2.82 -21.98
CA ASN A 81 -18.31 -3.45 -22.05
C ASN A 81 -19.36 -2.56 -22.74
N LEU A 82 -19.33 -1.24 -22.50
CA LEU A 82 -20.25 -0.30 -23.17
C LEU A 82 -19.97 -0.25 -24.69
N ALA A 83 -18.70 -0.22 -25.08
CA ALA A 83 -18.30 -0.27 -26.49
C ALA A 83 -18.70 -1.60 -27.16
N GLY A 84 -18.56 -2.72 -26.44
CA GLY A 84 -19.00 -4.04 -26.93
C GLY A 84 -20.53 -4.14 -27.11
N ASN A 85 -21.31 -3.56 -26.20
CA ASN A 85 -22.77 -3.61 -26.25
C ASN A 85 -23.38 -2.72 -27.34
N LEU A 86 -22.74 -1.59 -27.68
CA LEU A 86 -23.17 -0.70 -28.76
C LEU A 86 -22.90 -1.27 -30.16
N SER A 87 -21.97 -2.23 -30.30
CA SER A 87 -21.72 -2.92 -31.57
C SER A 87 -22.80 -3.96 -31.93
N GLY A 88 -23.68 -4.34 -31.00
CA GLY A 88 -24.74 -5.34 -31.21
C GLY A 88 -26.07 -4.79 -31.73
N ALA A 89 -26.25 -3.46 -31.81
CA ALA A 89 -27.51 -2.82 -32.20
C ALA A 89 -27.61 -2.53 -33.71
N GLY A 90 -27.04 -3.40 -34.56
CA GLY A 90 -26.82 -3.14 -35.98
C GLY A 90 -27.26 -4.24 -36.94
N ASP A 91 -28.24 -5.08 -36.60
CA ASP A 91 -28.87 -5.98 -37.59
C ASP A 91 -30.21 -6.51 -37.05
N THR A 92 -31.35 -6.05 -37.59
CA THR A 92 -32.64 -6.76 -37.67
C THR A 92 -33.75 -5.84 -38.22
N VAL A 93 -33.58 -5.33 -39.44
CA VAL A 93 -34.74 -4.97 -40.28
C VAL A 93 -34.52 -5.57 -41.67
N LYS A 94 -34.61 -6.90 -41.73
CA LYS A 94 -35.15 -7.59 -42.91
C LYS A 94 -36.61 -7.94 -42.57
N ARG A 95 -37.53 -7.14 -43.07
CA ARG A 95 -38.90 -7.54 -43.40
C ARG A 95 -38.98 -7.20 -44.90
N GLU A 96 -38.82 -8.12 -45.84
CA GLU A 96 -39.73 -9.24 -46.15
C GLU A 96 -41.18 -8.75 -46.07
N ASP A 97 -41.73 -8.30 -47.19
CA ASP A 97 -42.70 -9.08 -47.97
C ASP A 97 -43.24 -8.30 -49.18
N ALA A 98 -43.29 -9.01 -50.32
CA ALA A 98 -44.20 -8.92 -51.48
C ALA A 98 -44.44 -7.58 -52.20
#